data_AF-A0A498NXB9-F1
#
_entry.id   AF-A0A498NXB9-F1
#
_cell.length_a   1.000
_cell.length_b   1.000
_cell.length_c   1.000
_cell.angle_alpha   90.00
_cell.angle_beta   90.00
_cell.angle_gamma   90.00
#
_symmetry.space_group_name_H-M   'P 1'
#
loop_
_entity.id
_entity.type
_entity.pdbx_description
1 polymer ?
#
loop_
_entity_poly.entity_id
_entity_poly.type
_entity_poly.pdbx_seq_one_letter_code
_entity_poly.pdbx_strand_id
1 'polypeptide(L)'
;MFSFKANIFTHRDDYVTIVWDQIEAGKEHNFNSYDETESSNLGVPYDYSSVMHYSKTAFSKTSEPTIVTKIPEFLDVIGQRMEFSDSDLLKLNRLYNCTTTTTFLDSCHFEEPNICGMIQGDGGKAKWARVQTVEGGPQTDYTNLGQCQGGLQGSWELYHVTLDVSNKFRVVFEGVKGGGASTGGLSLDDINLSETQCPQYTWRIRDFTSLLATTPAGSKTYSPRFLSPDGYSFQIGLYINGVTDNPDNMAIYLHLTSGPNDDSLQWPCPWRQASMELMDQNPNIQHRMNNIRMVTTDPTKTSTDSMGNVEYFWDDPRKVGSLVTDSDGSSFYRGPGYGTSSYITHDRLKSRSFIKGDDVIFLLSLEGL
;
A
#
# COMPACT_ATOMS: atom_id res chain seq x y z
N MET A 1 -17.71 16.04 -23.52
CA MET A 1 -16.48 15.80 -22.72
C MET A 1 -16.97 15.36 -21.36
N PHE A 2 -16.89 14.07 -21.02
CA PHE A 2 -17.38 13.61 -19.72
C PHE A 2 -16.45 14.14 -18.64
N SER A 3 -16.98 15.01 -17.77
CA SER A 3 -16.21 15.59 -16.68
C SER A 3 -16.37 14.71 -15.44
N PHE A 4 -15.28 14.07 -15.01
CA PHE A 4 -15.27 13.04 -13.98
C PHE A 4 -15.02 13.58 -12.55
N LYS A 5 -14.87 14.90 -12.35
CA LYS A 5 -14.63 15.42 -10.98
C LYS A 5 -15.89 15.29 -10.13
N ALA A 6 -15.76 14.75 -8.92
CA ALA A 6 -16.91 14.59 -8.01
C ALA A 6 -17.43 15.95 -7.52
N ASN A 7 -16.54 16.92 -7.33
CA ASN A 7 -16.84 18.25 -6.81
C ASN A 7 -17.33 19.28 -7.86
N ILE A 8 -17.78 18.83 -9.03
CA ILE A 8 -18.37 19.69 -10.08
C ILE A 8 -19.74 19.18 -10.54
N PHE A 9 -20.30 18.21 -9.80
CA PHE A 9 -21.60 17.63 -10.06
C PHE A 9 -22.74 18.65 -9.89
N THR A 10 -23.82 18.50 -10.66
CA THR A 10 -25.00 19.39 -10.68
C THR A 10 -25.56 19.68 -9.28
N HIS A 11 -25.55 18.68 -8.40
CA HIS A 11 -26.05 18.78 -7.02
C HIS A 11 -24.93 18.78 -5.97
N ARG A 12 -23.68 19.11 -6.34
CA ARG A 12 -22.58 19.18 -5.35
C ARG A 12 -22.88 20.12 -4.19
N ASP A 13 -23.64 21.19 -4.45
CA ASP A 13 -23.95 22.22 -3.47
C ASP A 13 -24.90 21.70 -2.38
N ASP A 14 -25.44 20.48 -2.51
CA ASP A 14 -26.13 19.76 -1.44
C ASP A 14 -25.17 19.11 -0.44
N TYR A 15 -23.91 18.89 -0.82
CA TYR A 15 -22.91 18.13 -0.06
C TYR A 15 -21.72 18.99 0.40
N VAL A 16 -21.35 20.00 -0.39
CA VAL A 16 -20.20 20.88 -0.12
C VAL A 16 -20.55 22.34 -0.35
N THR A 17 -19.79 23.22 0.30
CA THR A 17 -19.81 24.67 0.11
C THR A 17 -18.48 25.09 -0.50
N ILE A 18 -18.52 25.81 -1.62
CA ILE A 18 -17.33 26.39 -2.25
C ILE A 18 -17.08 27.79 -1.68
N VAL A 19 -15.90 28.01 -1.09
CA VAL A 19 -15.49 29.28 -0.51
C VAL A 19 -14.73 30.08 -1.56
N TRP A 20 -15.47 30.72 -2.46
CA TRP A 20 -14.93 31.40 -3.65
C TRP A 20 -13.85 32.43 -3.33
N ASP A 21 -13.99 33.17 -2.24
CA ASP A 21 -13.03 34.21 -1.84
C ASP A 21 -11.64 33.65 -1.52
N GLN A 22 -11.55 32.37 -1.13
CA GLN A 22 -10.29 31.69 -0.82
C GLN A 22 -9.61 31.08 -2.04
N ILE A 23 -10.28 31.01 -3.20
CA ILE A 23 -9.72 30.41 -4.43
C ILE A 23 -8.74 31.39 -5.09
N GLU A 24 -7.55 30.92 -5.45
CA GLU A 24 -6.56 31.66 -6.24
C GLU A 24 -7.17 32.28 -7.51
N ALA A 25 -6.83 33.54 -7.79
CA ALA A 25 -7.36 34.25 -8.94
C ALA A 25 -7.02 33.50 -10.25
N GLY A 26 -8.03 33.26 -11.09
CA GLY A 26 -7.90 32.51 -12.34
C GLY A 26 -8.07 30.99 -12.20
N LYS A 27 -8.27 30.45 -11.00
CA LYS A 27 -8.52 29.02 -10.75
C LYS A 27 -9.99 28.68 -10.51
N GLU A 28 -10.88 29.66 -10.51
CA GLU A 28 -12.31 29.54 -10.20
C GLU A 28 -13.01 28.54 -11.12
N HIS A 29 -12.61 28.51 -12.41
CA HIS A 29 -13.16 27.59 -13.41
C HIS A 29 -13.04 26.10 -13.02
N ASN A 30 -12.12 25.74 -12.11
CA ASN A 30 -11.97 24.36 -11.63
C ASN A 30 -13.12 23.90 -10.72
N PHE A 31 -13.94 24.83 -10.23
CA PHE A 31 -15.04 24.60 -9.30
C PHE A 31 -16.42 24.80 -9.93
N ASN A 32 -16.49 25.08 -11.23
CA ASN A 32 -17.75 25.25 -11.94
C ASN A 32 -18.60 23.97 -11.88
N SER A 33 -19.89 24.09 -11.59
CA SER A 33 -20.86 23.00 -11.81
C SER A 33 -21.14 22.83 -13.28
N TYR A 34 -21.45 21.59 -13.66
CA TYR A 34 -22.05 21.27 -14.95
C TYR A 34 -23.46 20.71 -14.71
N ASP A 35 -24.37 20.92 -15.66
CA ASP A 35 -25.74 20.42 -15.55
C ASP A 35 -25.86 18.95 -15.99
N GLU A 36 -27.06 18.38 -15.87
CA GLU A 36 -27.33 16.98 -16.24
C GLU A 36 -27.20 16.69 -17.74
N THR A 37 -27.15 17.71 -18.59
CA THR A 37 -26.94 17.54 -20.04
C THR A 37 -25.47 17.33 -20.38
N GLU A 38 -24.57 17.82 -19.54
CA GLU A 38 -23.12 17.70 -19.69
C GLU A 38 -22.49 16.67 -18.73
N SER A 39 -23.15 16.38 -17.60
CA SER A 39 -22.66 15.47 -16.55
C SER A 39 -23.76 14.49 -16.10
N SER A 40 -23.45 13.19 -16.09
CA SER A 40 -24.36 12.17 -15.54
C SER A 40 -23.75 11.54 -14.28
N ASN A 41 -24.56 11.37 -13.23
CA ASN A 41 -24.17 10.60 -12.04
C ASN A 41 -24.24 9.09 -12.24
N LEU A 42 -24.78 8.62 -13.38
CA LEU A 42 -25.04 7.22 -13.67
C LEU A 42 -25.79 6.49 -12.55
N GLY A 43 -26.66 7.19 -11.81
CA GLY A 43 -27.39 6.66 -10.66
C GLY A 43 -26.52 6.27 -9.47
N VAL A 44 -25.35 6.91 -9.31
CA VAL A 44 -24.44 6.72 -8.17
C VAL A 44 -24.48 7.97 -7.27
N PRO A 45 -24.57 7.82 -5.93
CA PRO A 45 -24.56 8.95 -5.00
C PRO A 45 -23.29 9.81 -5.05
N TYR A 46 -23.33 10.95 -4.37
CA TYR A 46 -22.14 11.77 -4.15
C TYR A 46 -21.13 11.02 -3.29
N ASP A 47 -19.86 11.03 -3.71
CA ASP A 47 -18.79 10.29 -3.05
C ASP A 47 -17.68 11.24 -2.60
N TYR A 48 -17.61 11.46 -1.27
CA TYR A 48 -16.54 12.25 -0.65
C TYR A 48 -15.16 11.58 -0.79
N SER A 49 -15.11 10.26 -0.96
CA SER A 49 -13.87 9.48 -1.09
C SER A 49 -13.39 9.27 -2.53
N SER A 50 -14.08 9.86 -3.51
CA SER A 50 -13.69 9.76 -4.92
C SER A 50 -12.28 10.31 -5.14
N VAL A 51 -11.46 9.59 -5.92
CA VAL A 51 -10.11 10.05 -6.30
C VAL A 51 -10.16 11.35 -7.12
N MET A 52 -11.29 11.55 -7.78
CA MET A 52 -11.59 12.72 -8.60
C MET A 52 -12.13 13.90 -7.78
N HIS A 53 -12.26 13.77 -6.46
CA HIS A 53 -12.63 14.88 -5.58
C HIS A 53 -11.41 15.72 -5.20
N TYR A 54 -11.57 17.04 -5.18
CA TYR A 54 -10.55 17.96 -4.67
C TYR A 54 -10.38 17.89 -3.15
N SER A 55 -9.18 18.18 -2.65
CA SER A 55 -8.94 18.35 -1.22
C SER A 55 -9.57 19.65 -0.73
N LYS A 56 -9.78 19.76 0.58
CA LYS A 56 -10.34 20.97 1.20
C LYS A 56 -9.57 22.25 0.88
N THR A 57 -8.26 22.16 0.66
CA THR A 57 -7.35 23.29 0.39
C THR A 57 -6.97 23.47 -1.08
N ALA A 58 -7.65 22.79 -2.01
CA ALA A 58 -7.31 22.86 -3.43
C ALA A 58 -7.37 24.31 -3.95
N PHE A 59 -6.28 24.79 -4.57
CA PHE A 59 -6.17 26.17 -5.10
C PHE A 59 -6.43 27.28 -4.07
N SER A 60 -6.10 27.03 -2.79
CA SER A 60 -6.27 28.03 -1.73
C SER A 60 -5.19 29.11 -1.77
N LYS A 61 -5.60 30.38 -1.57
CA LYS A 61 -4.70 31.54 -1.46
C LYS A 61 -3.89 31.57 -0.15
N THR A 62 -4.40 30.96 0.91
CA THR A 62 -3.91 31.17 2.29
C THR A 62 -3.76 29.89 3.10
N SER A 63 -3.96 28.73 2.47
CA SER A 63 -4.10 27.39 3.11
C SER A 63 -5.44 27.16 3.83
N GLU A 64 -6.31 28.16 3.90
CA GLU A 64 -7.69 27.98 4.35
C GLU A 64 -8.51 27.13 3.37
N PRO A 65 -9.56 26.41 3.82
CA PRO A 65 -10.36 25.58 2.93
C PRO A 65 -11.06 26.39 1.82
N THR A 66 -10.94 25.92 0.58
CA THR A 66 -11.76 26.35 -0.57
C THR A 66 -13.00 25.48 -0.73
N ILE A 67 -13.01 24.27 -0.16
CA ILE A 67 -14.15 23.36 -0.11
C ILE A 67 -14.42 22.98 1.35
N VAL A 68 -15.64 23.24 1.81
CA VAL A 68 -16.11 22.84 3.14
C VAL A 68 -17.24 21.84 2.97
N THR A 69 -17.10 20.64 3.51
CA THR A 69 -18.19 19.65 3.48
C THR A 69 -19.31 20.08 4.43
N LYS A 70 -20.58 19.88 4.03
CA LYS A 70 -21.72 20.20 4.91
C LYS A 70 -21.79 19.29 6.13
N ILE A 71 -21.29 18.08 5.99
CA ILE A 71 -21.08 17.12 7.07
C ILE A 71 -19.60 17.22 7.47
N PRO A 72 -19.28 17.77 8.66
CA PRO A 72 -17.89 18.07 9.05
C PRO A 72 -16.97 16.85 9.07
N GLU A 73 -17.50 15.66 9.35
CA GLU A 73 -16.77 14.39 9.43
C GLU A 73 -16.10 14.01 8.09
N PHE A 74 -16.60 14.53 6.96
CA PHE A 74 -16.01 14.28 5.65
C PHE A 74 -14.95 15.31 5.21
N LEU A 75 -14.68 16.34 6.02
CA LEU A 75 -13.79 17.43 5.64
C LEU A 75 -12.35 16.95 5.35
N ASP A 76 -11.88 15.96 6.10
CA ASP A 76 -10.55 15.34 5.94
C ASP A 76 -10.58 14.05 5.11
N VAL A 77 -11.77 13.60 4.72
CA VAL A 77 -11.98 12.46 3.80
C VAL A 77 -11.76 12.89 2.35
N ILE A 78 -12.27 14.07 1.98
CA ILE A 78 -12.17 14.58 0.61
C ILE A 78 -10.72 14.75 0.14
N GLY A 79 -10.50 14.52 -1.15
CA GLY A 79 -9.17 14.69 -1.74
C GLY A 79 -8.19 13.56 -1.42
N GLN A 80 -8.68 12.34 -1.25
CA GLN A 80 -7.81 11.16 -1.17
C GLN A 80 -7.08 10.92 -2.51
N ARG A 81 -5.87 10.35 -2.43
CA ARG A 81 -4.94 10.15 -3.57
C ARG A 81 -4.31 8.76 -3.54
N MET A 82 -5.05 7.76 -3.06
CA MET A 82 -4.59 6.38 -2.89
C MET A 82 -4.91 5.58 -4.15
N GLU A 83 -6.18 5.35 -4.45
CA GLU A 83 -6.68 4.79 -5.71
C GLU A 83 -8.12 5.26 -5.98
N PHE A 84 -8.75 4.84 -7.07
CA PHE A 84 -10.21 4.94 -7.28
C PHE A 84 -11.02 4.41 -6.08
N SER A 85 -12.17 5.03 -5.80
CA SER A 85 -13.16 4.49 -4.87
C SER A 85 -14.08 3.44 -5.52
N ASP A 86 -14.87 2.71 -4.73
CA ASP A 86 -15.90 1.81 -5.25
C ASP A 86 -16.91 2.53 -6.16
N SER A 87 -17.23 3.79 -5.84
CA SER A 87 -18.15 4.61 -6.63
C SER A 87 -17.52 5.05 -7.95
N ASP A 88 -16.23 5.35 -7.97
CA ASP A 88 -15.49 5.67 -9.19
C ASP A 88 -15.49 4.46 -10.15
N LEU A 89 -15.15 3.27 -9.63
CA LEU A 89 -15.15 2.02 -10.40
C LEU A 89 -16.57 1.66 -10.89
N LEU A 90 -17.59 1.84 -10.06
CA LEU A 90 -18.98 1.57 -10.44
C LEU A 90 -19.44 2.48 -11.59
N LYS A 91 -19.12 3.78 -11.54
CA LYS A 91 -19.43 4.72 -12.63
C LYS A 91 -18.71 4.34 -13.92
N LEU A 92 -17.42 4.02 -13.83
CA LEU A 92 -16.62 3.62 -14.99
C LEU A 92 -17.16 2.33 -15.62
N ASN A 93 -17.44 1.31 -14.80
CA ASN A 93 -17.97 0.03 -15.27
C ASN A 93 -19.36 0.19 -15.90
N ARG A 94 -20.24 1.03 -15.36
CA ARG A 94 -21.54 1.37 -15.98
C ARG A 94 -21.37 2.09 -17.32
N LEU A 95 -20.42 3.02 -17.40
CA LEU A 95 -20.21 3.82 -18.62
C LEU A 95 -19.73 2.96 -19.79
N TYR A 96 -18.86 1.98 -19.52
CA TYR A 96 -18.26 1.12 -20.54
C TYR A 96 -18.89 -0.28 -20.62
N ASN A 97 -19.96 -0.54 -19.85
CA ASN A 97 -20.61 -1.84 -19.73
C ASN A 97 -19.60 -2.97 -19.40
N CYS A 98 -18.65 -2.70 -18.50
CA CYS A 98 -17.66 -3.68 -18.07
C CYS A 98 -18.35 -4.79 -17.26
N THR A 99 -18.24 -6.03 -17.73
CA THR A 99 -18.76 -7.23 -17.04
C THR A 99 -17.66 -8.13 -16.50
N THR A 100 -16.42 -7.94 -16.96
CA THR A 100 -15.25 -8.71 -16.56
C THR A 100 -14.02 -7.81 -16.44
N THR A 101 -13.06 -8.27 -15.68
CA THR A 101 -11.74 -7.65 -15.50
C THR A 101 -10.68 -8.52 -16.14
N THR A 102 -9.61 -7.93 -16.66
CA THR A 102 -8.55 -8.69 -17.34
C THR A 102 -7.68 -9.48 -16.38
N THR A 103 -7.39 -8.94 -15.19
CA THR A 103 -6.39 -9.51 -14.29
C THR A 103 -6.97 -10.16 -13.03
N PHE A 104 -8.20 -9.84 -12.63
CA PHE A 104 -8.81 -10.47 -11.46
C PHE A 104 -9.38 -11.84 -11.82
N LEU A 105 -9.03 -12.86 -11.02
CA LEU A 105 -9.46 -14.23 -11.22
C LEU A 105 -10.47 -14.67 -10.17
N ASP A 106 -10.15 -14.51 -8.87
CA ASP A 106 -11.04 -14.93 -7.78
C ASP A 106 -10.72 -14.23 -6.45
N SER A 107 -11.71 -14.16 -5.56
CA SER A 107 -11.57 -13.74 -4.17
C SER A 107 -12.50 -14.57 -3.28
N CYS A 108 -11.94 -15.17 -2.23
CA CYS A 108 -12.67 -16.01 -1.30
C CYS A 108 -12.30 -15.74 0.16
N HIS A 109 -13.29 -15.22 0.90
CA HIS A 109 -13.21 -14.87 2.32
C HIS A 109 -14.18 -15.73 3.18
N PHE A 110 -14.72 -16.82 2.62
CA PHE A 110 -15.54 -17.82 3.31
C PHE A 110 -16.78 -17.34 4.08
N GLU A 111 -17.32 -16.14 3.81
CA GLU A 111 -18.55 -15.63 4.45
C GLU A 111 -19.82 -16.34 3.95
N GLU A 112 -19.83 -16.81 2.70
CA GLU A 112 -20.97 -17.50 2.11
C GLU A 112 -20.93 -19.03 2.28
N PRO A 113 -22.09 -19.71 2.48
CA PRO A 113 -22.13 -21.17 2.67
C PRO A 113 -21.59 -21.98 1.50
N ASN A 114 -21.61 -21.41 0.28
CA ASN A 114 -21.10 -22.06 -0.92
C ASN A 114 -19.56 -22.05 -1.01
N ILE A 115 -18.86 -21.40 -0.07
CA ILE A 115 -17.39 -21.32 0.02
C ILE A 115 -16.73 -21.01 -1.33
N CYS A 116 -17.32 -20.07 -2.09
CA CYS A 116 -16.82 -19.65 -3.40
C CYS A 116 -16.74 -20.80 -4.43
N GLY A 117 -17.47 -21.89 -4.22
CA GLY A 117 -17.42 -23.09 -5.06
C GLY A 117 -16.18 -23.96 -4.84
N MET A 118 -15.40 -23.73 -3.77
CA MET A 118 -14.31 -24.61 -3.39
C MET A 118 -14.84 -26.01 -3.06
N ILE A 119 -14.08 -27.03 -3.44
CA ILE A 119 -14.44 -28.44 -3.23
C ILE A 119 -13.36 -29.12 -2.39
N GLN A 120 -13.78 -30.10 -1.59
CA GLN A 120 -12.88 -30.96 -0.85
C GLN A 120 -12.99 -32.40 -1.33
N GLY A 121 -11.87 -33.10 -1.50
CA GLY A 121 -11.84 -34.50 -1.92
C GLY A 121 -12.33 -35.47 -0.84
N ASP A 122 -12.84 -36.63 -1.28
CA ASP A 122 -13.38 -37.69 -0.40
C ASP A 122 -12.30 -38.59 0.25
N GLY A 123 -11.03 -38.42 -0.11
CA GLY A 123 -9.96 -39.42 0.05
C GLY A 123 -9.12 -39.37 1.34
N GLY A 124 -9.53 -38.67 2.40
CA GLY A 124 -8.71 -38.50 3.61
C GLY A 124 -9.50 -38.55 4.93
N LYS A 125 -8.84 -38.98 6.02
CA LYS A 125 -9.41 -38.88 7.39
C LYS A 125 -9.47 -37.45 7.91
N ALA A 126 -8.61 -36.56 7.40
CA ALA A 126 -8.57 -35.15 7.74
C ALA A 126 -9.37 -34.33 6.72
N LYS A 127 -10.14 -33.35 7.19
CA LYS A 127 -10.99 -32.49 6.38
C LYS A 127 -10.78 -31.03 6.76
N TRP A 128 -10.87 -30.14 5.77
CA TRP A 128 -11.05 -28.71 6.03
C TRP A 128 -12.43 -28.50 6.64
N ALA A 129 -12.52 -27.63 7.63
CA ALA A 129 -13.77 -27.29 8.28
C ALA A 129 -13.96 -25.77 8.20
N ARG A 130 -15.10 -25.33 7.69
CA ARG A 130 -15.51 -23.93 7.78
C ARG A 130 -15.98 -23.67 9.21
N VAL A 131 -15.25 -22.83 9.93
CA VAL A 131 -15.46 -22.55 11.35
C VAL A 131 -15.28 -21.06 11.60
N GLN A 132 -15.98 -20.53 12.60
CA GLN A 132 -15.82 -19.13 13.02
C GLN A 132 -14.64 -18.97 14.00
N THR A 133 -14.32 -20.01 14.78
CA THR A 133 -13.24 -20.01 15.77
C THR A 133 -12.61 -21.39 15.91
N VAL A 134 -11.32 -21.43 16.29
CA VAL A 134 -10.55 -22.66 16.57
C VAL A 134 -9.66 -22.41 17.80
N GLU A 135 -9.42 -23.44 18.61
CA GLU A 135 -8.54 -23.38 19.77
C GLU A 135 -7.04 -23.27 19.37
N GLY A 136 -6.24 -22.57 20.18
CA GLY A 136 -4.77 -22.50 20.07
C GLY A 136 -4.19 -21.58 18.98
N GLY A 137 -4.88 -21.36 17.86
CA GLY A 137 -4.36 -20.56 16.73
C GLY A 137 -3.20 -21.23 15.95
N PRO A 138 -2.74 -20.74 14.77
CA PRO A 138 -2.21 -21.62 13.69
C PRO A 138 -0.77 -22.18 13.81
N GLN A 139 0.25 -21.30 13.85
CA GLN A 139 1.67 -21.56 14.22
C GLN A 139 2.61 -22.35 13.24
N THR A 140 3.74 -21.70 12.90
CA THR A 140 5.15 -22.15 12.64
C THR A 140 5.52 -23.17 11.52
N ASP A 141 6.70 -23.12 10.87
CA ASP A 141 7.74 -22.06 10.79
C ASP A 141 8.40 -21.96 9.38
N TYR A 142 8.13 -20.88 8.64
CA TYR A 142 8.72 -20.35 7.39
C TYR A 142 9.08 -21.26 6.18
N THR A 143 8.09 -21.40 5.28
CA THR A 143 8.18 -21.36 3.78
C THR A 143 9.16 -22.21 2.95
N ASN A 144 8.63 -22.83 1.89
CA ASN A 144 9.33 -23.11 0.63
C ASN A 144 8.39 -23.11 -0.60
N LEU A 145 8.86 -23.54 -1.78
CA LEU A 145 8.13 -23.67 -3.07
C LEU A 145 6.71 -24.25 -2.89
N GLY A 146 5.69 -23.39 -2.83
CA GLY A 146 4.30 -23.80 -2.63
C GLY A 146 4.02 -24.56 -1.32
N GLN A 147 4.99 -24.61 -0.41
CA GLN A 147 4.90 -25.28 0.89
C GLN A 147 5.03 -24.22 1.99
N CYS A 148 3.90 -23.66 2.41
CA CYS A 148 3.86 -22.74 3.54
C CYS A 148 4.10 -23.52 4.85
N GLN A 149 5.33 -23.54 5.36
CA GLN A 149 5.57 -23.80 6.78
C GLN A 149 5.16 -22.51 7.53
N GLY A 150 4.39 -22.56 8.62
CA GLY A 150 3.61 -21.41 9.15
C GLY A 150 4.42 -20.22 9.70
N GLY A 151 3.77 -19.18 10.23
CA GLY A 151 4.46 -18.06 10.92
C GLY A 151 4.14 -17.98 12.41
N LEU A 152 3.90 -16.79 12.97
CA LEU A 152 3.96 -16.63 14.42
C LEU A 152 2.79 -17.24 15.22
N GLN A 153 3.03 -17.35 16.53
CA GLN A 153 2.48 -18.33 17.50
C GLN A 153 0.98 -18.18 17.87
N GLY A 154 0.10 -18.00 16.87
CA GLY A 154 -1.25 -17.44 17.06
C GLY A 154 -1.44 -16.12 16.30
N SER A 155 -0.78 -15.97 15.16
CA SER A 155 -0.87 -14.79 14.30
C SER A 155 -1.31 -15.18 12.89
N TRP A 156 -2.09 -14.30 12.23
CA TRP A 156 -2.35 -14.39 10.80
C TRP A 156 -1.09 -13.98 10.04
N GLU A 157 -0.81 -14.64 8.93
CA GLU A 157 0.39 -14.40 8.12
C GLU A 157 0.00 -14.30 6.64
N LEU A 158 0.46 -13.24 5.98
CA LEU A 158 0.22 -13.02 4.56
C LEU A 158 1.27 -13.78 3.74
N TYR A 159 0.81 -14.58 2.78
CA TYR A 159 1.66 -15.31 1.84
C TYR A 159 1.33 -14.91 0.40
N HIS A 160 2.39 -14.74 -0.40
CA HIS A 160 2.29 -14.56 -1.84
C HIS A 160 2.91 -15.79 -2.53
N VAL A 161 2.20 -16.35 -3.50
CA VAL A 161 2.66 -17.51 -4.29
C VAL A 161 2.60 -17.14 -5.76
N THR A 162 3.77 -17.00 -6.39
CA THR A 162 3.87 -16.76 -7.83
C THR A 162 3.46 -18.01 -8.59
N LEU A 163 2.54 -17.86 -9.53
CA LEU A 163 2.08 -18.92 -10.42
C LEU A 163 2.45 -18.58 -11.86
N ASP A 164 3.06 -19.51 -12.58
CA ASP A 164 3.30 -19.43 -14.02
C ASP A 164 2.48 -20.51 -14.71
N VAL A 165 1.24 -20.15 -15.08
CA VAL A 165 0.24 -21.09 -15.59
C VAL A 165 -0.41 -20.50 -16.85
N SER A 166 -0.41 -21.28 -17.93
CA SER A 166 -0.95 -20.87 -19.24
C SER A 166 -2.24 -21.58 -19.65
N ASN A 167 -2.66 -22.59 -18.89
CA ASN A 167 -3.85 -23.39 -19.17
C ASN A 167 -4.84 -23.33 -18.00
N LYS A 168 -6.09 -23.71 -18.22
CA LYS A 168 -7.08 -23.82 -17.14
C LYS A 168 -6.56 -24.70 -16.01
N PHE A 169 -6.65 -24.20 -14.78
CA PHE A 169 -6.11 -24.85 -13.59
C PHE A 169 -7.10 -24.80 -12.43
N ARG A 170 -6.72 -25.47 -11.34
CA ARG A 170 -7.32 -25.32 -10.01
C ARG A 170 -6.18 -25.13 -9.02
N VAL A 171 -6.34 -24.22 -8.08
CA VAL A 171 -5.44 -24.14 -6.93
C VAL A 171 -5.84 -25.23 -5.93
N VAL A 172 -4.85 -25.98 -5.43
CA VAL A 172 -5.06 -27.06 -4.46
C VAL A 172 -4.36 -26.69 -3.17
N PHE A 173 -5.12 -26.57 -2.08
CA PHE A 173 -4.60 -26.34 -0.74
C PHE A 173 -4.51 -27.67 0.02
N GLU A 174 -3.29 -28.14 0.27
CA GLU A 174 -3.01 -29.36 1.01
C GLU A 174 -2.41 -29.03 2.38
N GLY A 175 -3.16 -29.33 3.45
CA GLY A 175 -2.67 -29.23 4.82
C GLY A 175 -2.01 -30.53 5.26
N VAL A 176 -0.74 -30.49 5.67
CA VAL A 176 0.02 -31.67 6.12
C VAL A 176 0.37 -31.54 7.59
N LYS A 177 -0.05 -32.52 8.41
CA LYS A 177 0.38 -32.61 9.81
C LYS A 177 1.79 -33.21 9.89
N GLY A 178 2.73 -32.47 10.49
CA GLY A 178 4.07 -32.97 10.77
C GLY A 178 4.11 -34.09 11.83
N GLY A 179 5.29 -34.69 12.04
CA GLY A 179 5.47 -35.79 13.00
C GLY A 179 5.39 -35.41 14.49
N GLY A 180 5.32 -34.12 14.81
CA GLY A 180 5.27 -33.59 16.18
C GLY A 180 3.88 -33.63 16.82
N ALA A 181 3.84 -33.49 18.15
CA ALA A 181 2.60 -33.18 18.85
C ALA A 181 2.11 -31.79 18.44
N SER A 182 0.80 -31.65 18.21
CA SER A 182 0.16 -30.38 17.88
C SER A 182 -1.15 -30.25 18.66
N THR A 183 -1.39 -29.06 19.19
CA THR A 183 -2.60 -28.68 19.92
C THR A 183 -3.57 -27.85 19.07
N GLY A 184 -3.26 -27.64 17.78
CA GLY A 184 -4.01 -26.79 16.86
C GLY A 184 -4.05 -27.34 15.43
N GLY A 185 -4.09 -26.44 14.44
CA GLY A 185 -4.17 -26.79 13.03
C GLY A 185 -3.78 -25.62 12.11
N LEU A 186 -3.98 -25.80 10.81
CA LEU A 186 -3.76 -24.76 9.81
C LEU A 186 -5.09 -24.04 9.52
N SER A 187 -5.05 -22.72 9.47
CA SER A 187 -6.17 -21.86 9.09
C SER A 187 -5.79 -21.02 7.87
N LEU A 188 -6.75 -20.79 6.99
CA LEU A 188 -6.60 -19.97 5.79
C LEU A 188 -7.84 -19.10 5.63
N ASP A 189 -7.64 -17.88 5.14
CA ASP A 189 -8.69 -16.88 4.94
C ASP A 189 -8.24 -15.84 3.91
N ASP A 190 -9.17 -15.01 3.44
CA ASP A 190 -8.91 -13.89 2.51
C ASP A 190 -8.08 -14.28 1.26
N ILE A 191 -8.40 -15.42 0.64
CA ILE A 191 -7.72 -15.89 -0.57
C ILE A 191 -8.02 -14.94 -1.72
N ASN A 192 -7.00 -14.43 -2.38
CA ASN A 192 -7.13 -13.61 -3.58
C ASN A 192 -6.21 -14.13 -4.69
N LEU A 193 -6.73 -14.14 -5.91
CA LEU A 193 -6.00 -14.59 -7.09
C LEU A 193 -6.14 -13.57 -8.23
N SER A 194 -5.01 -13.16 -8.77
CA SER A 194 -4.93 -12.22 -9.89
C SER A 194 -3.75 -12.53 -10.81
N GLU A 195 -3.90 -12.21 -12.10
CA GLU A 195 -2.84 -12.22 -13.12
C GLU A 195 -1.95 -10.99 -12.97
N THR A 196 -1.30 -10.87 -11.82
CA THR A 196 -0.37 -9.78 -11.49
C THR A 196 0.92 -10.36 -10.92
N GLN A 197 2.01 -9.61 -11.02
CA GLN A 197 3.25 -10.01 -10.37
C GLN A 197 3.08 -9.92 -8.84
N CYS A 198 3.63 -10.91 -8.13
CA CYS A 198 3.74 -10.83 -6.68
C CYS A 198 4.77 -9.75 -6.29
N PRO A 199 4.57 -9.05 -5.17
CA PRO A 199 5.56 -8.11 -4.67
C PRO A 199 6.87 -8.84 -4.37
N GLN A 200 8.01 -8.20 -4.65
CA GLN A 200 9.32 -8.81 -4.46
C GLN A 200 9.62 -9.07 -2.99
N TYR A 201 9.24 -8.13 -2.12
CA TYR A 201 9.39 -8.25 -0.68
C TYR A 201 8.14 -7.77 0.04
N THR A 202 7.93 -8.34 1.22
CA THR A 202 6.89 -7.90 2.15
C THR A 202 7.54 -7.52 3.46
N TRP A 203 7.29 -6.29 3.92
CA TRP A 203 7.73 -5.82 5.22
C TRP A 203 6.52 -5.62 6.11
N ARG A 204 6.38 -6.50 7.10
CA ARG A 204 5.35 -6.42 8.12
C ARG A 204 5.88 -5.76 9.39
N ILE A 205 5.07 -4.88 9.95
CA ILE A 205 5.30 -4.25 11.25
C ILE A 205 4.15 -4.68 12.17
N ARG A 206 4.49 -5.36 13.28
CA ARG A 206 3.55 -5.80 14.31
C ARG A 206 3.44 -4.77 15.43
N ASP A 207 2.41 -4.89 16.26
CA ASP A 207 2.12 -4.01 17.39
C ASP A 207 2.06 -2.53 16.98
N PHE A 208 1.52 -2.28 15.77
CA PHE A 208 1.65 -0.99 15.10
C PHE A 208 0.90 0.13 15.83
N THR A 209 -0.22 -0.15 16.47
CA THR A 209 -0.99 0.81 17.27
C THR A 209 -0.17 1.33 18.44
N SER A 210 0.56 0.45 19.12
CA SER A 210 1.47 0.82 20.21
C SER A 210 2.64 1.65 19.69
N LEU A 211 3.24 1.25 18.56
CA LEU A 211 4.30 2.02 17.91
C LEU A 211 3.82 3.42 17.50
N LEU A 212 2.62 3.54 16.92
CA LEU A 212 2.04 4.80 16.52
C LEU A 212 1.78 5.73 17.71
N ALA A 213 1.36 5.19 18.85
CA ALA A 213 1.10 5.95 20.07
C ALA A 213 2.36 6.39 20.81
N THR A 214 3.47 5.64 20.70
CA THR A 214 4.67 5.82 21.54
C THR A 214 5.86 6.40 20.79
N THR A 215 5.93 6.26 19.46
CA THR A 215 7.06 6.72 18.65
C THR A 215 7.03 8.26 18.54
N PRO A 216 8.06 8.98 19.01
CA PRO A 216 8.13 10.43 18.84
C PRO A 216 8.29 10.83 17.37
N ALA A 217 7.72 11.97 16.97
CA ALA A 217 7.97 12.57 15.67
C ALA A 217 9.48 12.79 15.44
N GLY A 218 9.94 12.56 14.21
CA GLY A 218 11.36 12.58 13.84
C GLY A 218 12.12 11.27 14.09
N SER A 219 11.51 10.30 14.78
CA SER A 219 12.12 8.97 15.00
C SER A 219 12.03 8.11 13.75
N LYS A 220 13.09 7.35 13.48
CA LYS A 220 13.22 6.51 12.27
C LYS A 220 13.14 5.03 12.64
N THR A 221 12.26 4.33 11.95
CA THR A 221 12.18 2.86 11.95
C THR A 221 12.65 2.38 10.59
N TYR A 222 13.48 1.34 10.54
CA TYR A 222 14.01 0.81 9.29
C TYR A 222 13.49 -0.60 9.04
N SER A 223 13.20 -0.92 7.77
CA SER A 223 12.95 -2.29 7.34
C SER A 223 14.22 -3.14 7.47
N PRO A 224 14.13 -4.47 7.35
CA PRO A 224 15.28 -5.29 6.97
C PRO A 224 15.93 -4.78 5.67
N ARG A 225 17.18 -5.18 5.42
CA ARG A 225 17.82 -4.96 4.12
C ARG A 225 17.33 -5.99 3.11
N PHE A 226 17.02 -5.55 1.91
CA PHE A 226 16.57 -6.38 0.79
C PHE A 226 17.58 -6.29 -0.36
N LEU A 227 17.70 -7.36 -1.15
CA LEU A 227 18.61 -7.41 -2.30
C LEU A 227 17.80 -7.55 -3.58
N SER A 228 17.70 -6.47 -4.37
CA SER A 228 16.89 -6.44 -5.59
C SER A 228 17.33 -7.50 -6.63
N PRO A 229 16.48 -7.85 -7.61
CA PRO A 229 16.84 -8.80 -8.67
C PRO A 229 18.09 -8.41 -9.45
N ASP A 230 18.34 -7.11 -9.60
CA ASP A 230 19.53 -6.56 -10.27
C ASP A 230 20.77 -6.52 -9.35
N GLY A 231 20.64 -6.92 -8.09
CA GLY A 231 21.74 -7.05 -7.14
C GLY A 231 21.98 -5.85 -6.23
N TYR A 232 21.19 -4.77 -6.34
CA TYR A 232 21.31 -3.61 -5.43
C TYR A 232 20.69 -3.92 -4.06
N SER A 233 21.43 -3.65 -2.99
CA SER A 233 20.91 -3.76 -1.63
C SER A 233 20.19 -2.46 -1.24
N PHE A 234 19.00 -2.54 -0.64
CA PHE A 234 18.21 -1.39 -0.24
C PHE A 234 17.46 -1.59 1.08
N GLN A 235 17.00 -0.50 1.66
CA GLN A 235 16.26 -0.47 2.93
C GLN A 235 15.22 0.66 2.90
N ILE A 236 14.09 0.47 3.56
CA ILE A 236 13.05 1.48 3.71
C ILE A 236 13.17 2.13 5.10
N GLY A 237 13.22 3.45 5.12
CA GLY A 237 13.12 4.26 6.33
C GLY A 237 11.70 4.80 6.50
N LEU A 238 11.11 4.60 7.67
CA LEU A 238 9.76 5.00 8.02
C LEU A 238 9.78 5.92 9.24
N TYR A 239 9.09 7.05 9.15
CA TYR A 239 8.77 7.87 10.32
C TYR A 239 7.30 7.65 10.63
N ILE A 240 7.04 6.77 11.60
CA ILE A 240 5.69 6.33 11.97
C ILE A 240 4.82 7.55 12.37
N ASN A 241 5.38 8.42 13.21
CA ASN A 241 4.74 9.65 13.67
C ASN A 241 5.15 10.91 12.89
N GLY A 242 5.62 10.72 11.67
CA GLY A 242 6.09 11.80 10.79
C GLY A 242 7.45 12.38 11.16
N VAL A 243 7.91 13.28 10.29
CA VAL A 243 9.13 14.07 10.52
C VAL A 243 8.82 15.23 11.48
N THR A 244 9.85 15.79 12.12
CA THR A 244 9.67 16.86 13.13
C THR A 244 8.83 18.04 12.63
N ASP A 245 9.01 18.44 11.37
CA ASP A 245 8.33 19.60 10.78
C ASP A 245 6.96 19.27 10.18
N ASN A 246 6.57 17.99 10.15
CA ASN A 246 5.29 17.53 9.63
C ASN A 246 4.79 16.32 10.45
N PRO A 247 4.42 16.53 11.74
CA PRO A 247 3.86 15.48 12.58
C PRO A 247 2.51 15.00 12.04
N ASP A 248 2.00 13.88 12.57
CA ASP A 248 0.71 13.26 12.22
C ASP A 248 0.59 12.79 10.75
N ASN A 249 1.70 12.87 10.01
CA ASN A 249 1.84 12.41 8.64
C ASN A 249 2.97 11.41 8.59
N MET A 250 2.64 10.13 8.38
CA MET A 250 3.68 9.12 8.21
C MET A 250 4.57 9.50 7.02
N ALA A 251 5.88 9.29 7.15
CA ALA A 251 6.84 9.56 6.09
C ALA A 251 7.60 8.29 5.72
N ILE A 252 7.95 8.15 4.44
CA ILE A 252 8.63 6.96 3.92
C ILE A 252 9.76 7.37 2.96
N TYR A 253 10.89 6.68 3.06
CA TYR A 253 12.10 6.98 2.29
C TYR A 253 12.79 5.68 1.86
N LEU A 254 13.21 5.62 0.59
CA LEU A 254 14.09 4.62 0.05
C LEU A 254 15.55 4.99 0.36
N HIS A 255 16.33 4.00 0.81
CA HIS A 255 17.78 4.08 0.94
C HIS A 255 18.44 2.94 0.16
N LEU A 256 19.44 3.25 -0.67
CA LEU A 256 20.40 2.22 -1.09
C LEU A 256 21.35 1.91 0.08
N THR A 257 21.78 0.67 0.19
CA THR A 257 22.68 0.20 1.25
C THR A 257 23.82 -0.59 0.65
N SER A 258 24.96 -0.64 1.32
CA SER A 258 26.08 -1.46 0.85
C SER A 258 25.70 -2.93 0.85
N GLY A 259 25.88 -3.59 -0.27
CA GLY A 259 25.50 -4.98 -0.53
C GLY A 259 26.67 -5.86 -0.99
N PRO A 260 26.42 -7.17 -1.13
CA PRO A 260 27.45 -8.13 -1.54
C PRO A 260 27.92 -7.97 -2.99
N ASN A 261 27.13 -7.29 -3.84
CA ASN A 261 27.38 -7.20 -5.28
C ASN A 261 27.97 -5.86 -5.71
N ASP A 262 28.16 -4.91 -4.79
CA ASP A 262 28.44 -3.49 -5.09
C ASP A 262 29.64 -3.28 -6.03
N ASP A 263 30.67 -4.14 -5.93
CA ASP A 263 31.89 -4.06 -6.76
C ASP A 263 31.64 -4.39 -8.25
N SER A 264 30.53 -5.07 -8.55
CA SER A 264 30.11 -5.45 -9.90
C SER A 264 28.96 -4.60 -10.46
N LEU A 265 28.36 -3.76 -9.62
CA LEU A 265 27.21 -2.93 -10.00
C LEU A 265 27.65 -1.61 -10.65
N GLN A 266 26.75 -1.05 -11.44
CA GLN A 266 26.93 0.27 -12.02
C GLN A 266 26.58 1.36 -10.98
N TRP A 267 27.45 2.36 -10.86
CA TRP A 267 27.21 3.51 -10.00
C TRP A 267 27.43 4.83 -10.76
N PRO A 268 26.61 5.87 -10.55
CA PRO A 268 25.39 5.90 -9.72
C PRO A 268 24.28 4.96 -10.22
N CYS A 269 23.45 4.44 -9.30
CA CYS A 269 22.43 3.43 -9.57
C CYS A 269 21.43 3.91 -10.66
N PRO A 270 21.44 3.34 -11.87
CA PRO A 270 20.74 3.90 -13.00
C PRO A 270 19.30 3.38 -13.11
N TRP A 271 18.34 4.30 -13.00
CA TRP A 271 16.95 4.11 -13.41
C TRP A 271 16.31 2.87 -12.81
N ARG A 272 16.44 2.72 -11.49
CA ARG A 272 15.69 1.72 -10.72
C ARG A 272 14.47 2.36 -10.11
N GLN A 273 13.30 1.79 -10.37
CA GLN A 273 12.05 2.23 -9.79
C GLN A 273 11.77 1.38 -8.54
N ALA A 274 11.74 2.05 -7.39
CA ALA A 274 11.26 1.46 -6.15
C ALA A 274 9.77 1.71 -6.02
N SER A 275 8.99 0.67 -5.71
CA SER A 275 7.62 0.81 -5.25
C SER A 275 7.54 0.56 -3.74
N MET A 276 6.92 1.50 -3.02
CA MET A 276 6.67 1.42 -1.59
C MET A 276 5.16 1.54 -1.35
N GLU A 277 4.52 0.40 -1.19
CA GLU A 277 3.08 0.27 -1.14
C GLU A 277 2.61 -0.16 0.24
N LEU A 278 1.76 0.67 0.86
CA LEU A 278 1.08 0.37 2.11
C LEU A 278 -0.25 -0.31 1.77
N MET A 279 -0.37 -1.56 2.18
CA MET A 279 -1.48 -2.43 1.83
C MET A 279 -2.74 -2.11 2.64
N ASP A 280 -3.85 -1.82 1.97
CA ASP A 280 -5.19 -1.91 2.52
C ASP A 280 -5.59 -3.38 2.58
N GLN A 281 -5.68 -3.95 3.79
CA GLN A 281 -5.86 -5.39 4.01
C GLN A 281 -7.34 -5.82 3.87
N ASN A 282 -8.07 -5.20 2.92
CA ASN A 282 -9.43 -5.58 2.58
C ASN A 282 -9.44 -7.06 2.11
N PRO A 283 -10.41 -7.88 2.58
CA PRO A 283 -10.59 -9.28 2.16
C PRO A 283 -10.65 -9.47 0.64
N ASN A 284 -11.25 -8.52 -0.07
CA ASN A 284 -11.36 -8.56 -1.53
C ASN A 284 -10.37 -7.59 -2.17
N ILE A 285 -9.46 -8.14 -3.00
CA ILE A 285 -8.44 -7.37 -3.71
C ILE A 285 -9.00 -6.25 -4.59
N GLN A 286 -10.22 -6.40 -5.12
CA GLN A 286 -10.86 -5.38 -5.96
C GLN A 286 -11.30 -4.14 -5.17
N HIS A 287 -11.41 -4.23 -3.85
CA HIS A 287 -11.82 -3.14 -2.96
C HIS A 287 -10.65 -2.56 -2.16
N ARG A 288 -9.41 -2.99 -2.45
CA ARG A 288 -8.21 -2.45 -1.81
C ARG A 288 -7.87 -1.08 -2.38
N MET A 289 -7.71 -0.10 -1.50
CA MET A 289 -7.20 1.23 -1.86
C MET A 289 -5.80 1.42 -1.28
N ASN A 290 -4.84 0.63 -1.78
CA ASN A 290 -3.46 0.68 -1.30
C ASN A 290 -2.87 2.08 -1.47
N ASN A 291 -2.02 2.51 -0.53
CA ASN A 291 -1.33 3.80 -0.63
C ASN A 291 0.07 3.59 -1.20
N ILE A 292 0.29 4.02 -2.44
CA ILE A 292 1.52 3.72 -3.18
C ILE A 292 2.38 4.97 -3.36
N ARG A 293 3.69 4.84 -3.15
CA ARG A 293 4.69 5.80 -3.63
C ARG A 293 5.78 5.11 -4.40
N MET A 294 6.15 5.71 -5.52
CA MET A 294 7.25 5.25 -6.35
C MET A 294 8.37 6.29 -6.37
N VAL A 295 9.60 5.80 -6.39
CA VAL A 295 10.82 6.62 -6.51
C VAL A 295 11.69 6.01 -7.59
N THR A 296 12.26 6.83 -8.47
CA THR A 296 13.22 6.39 -9.48
C THR A 296 14.61 6.90 -9.15
N THR A 297 15.62 6.02 -9.21
CA THR A 297 17.02 6.40 -9.01
C THR A 297 17.58 7.09 -10.26
N ASP A 298 17.44 8.42 -10.33
CA ASP A 298 18.05 9.22 -11.40
C ASP A 298 19.57 9.31 -11.18
N PRO A 299 20.41 8.69 -12.04
CA PRO A 299 21.86 8.66 -11.85
C PRO A 299 22.52 10.03 -11.99
N THR A 300 21.81 11.03 -12.52
CA THR A 300 22.30 12.42 -12.64
C THR A 300 22.00 13.27 -11.41
N LYS A 301 21.16 12.78 -10.49
CA LYS A 301 20.81 13.50 -9.27
C LYS A 301 22.03 13.67 -8.38
N THR A 302 22.32 14.93 -8.03
CA THR A 302 23.37 15.28 -7.08
C THR A 302 22.81 15.85 -5.78
N SER A 303 23.62 15.79 -4.74
CA SER A 303 23.45 16.52 -3.48
C SER A 303 24.74 17.25 -3.14
N THR A 304 24.63 18.32 -2.37
CA THR A 304 25.78 19.06 -1.86
C THR A 304 25.89 18.82 -0.37
N ASP A 305 27.06 18.35 0.09
CA ASP A 305 27.32 18.17 1.51
C ASP A 305 27.47 19.52 2.24
N SER A 306 27.62 19.48 3.57
CA SER A 306 27.80 20.69 4.38
C SER A 306 29.13 21.43 4.12
N MET A 307 30.07 20.79 3.41
CA MET A 307 31.38 21.34 3.04
C MET A 307 31.39 21.90 1.61
N GLY A 308 30.27 21.81 0.88
CA GLY A 308 30.12 22.30 -0.49
C GLY A 308 30.56 21.31 -1.57
N ASN A 309 30.89 20.06 -1.21
CA ASN A 309 31.23 19.03 -2.18
C ASN A 309 29.96 18.49 -2.84
N VAL A 310 30.00 18.35 -4.16
CA VAL A 310 28.90 17.78 -4.94
C VAL A 310 29.13 16.28 -5.06
N GLU A 311 28.15 15.50 -4.59
CA GLU A 311 28.14 14.04 -4.65
C GLU A 311 26.92 13.56 -5.43
N TYR A 312 27.04 12.42 -6.10
CA TYR A 312 25.89 11.78 -6.72
C TYR A 312 25.03 11.12 -5.64
N PHE A 313 23.75 11.50 -5.60
CA PHE A 313 22.83 11.09 -4.55
C PHE A 313 22.65 9.56 -4.48
N TRP A 314 22.71 8.91 -5.65
CA TRP A 314 22.56 7.46 -5.82
C TRP A 314 23.89 6.75 -6.14
N ASP A 315 25.05 7.32 -5.77
CA ASP A 315 26.33 6.60 -5.85
C ASP A 315 26.39 5.46 -4.83
N ASP A 316 27.48 4.70 -4.89
CA ASP A 316 27.80 3.62 -3.98
C ASP A 316 27.69 4.09 -2.51
N PRO A 317 26.82 3.46 -1.68
CA PRO A 317 26.65 3.84 -0.28
C PRO A 317 27.95 3.86 0.52
N ARG A 318 28.98 3.10 0.12
CA ARG A 318 30.30 3.14 0.76
C ARG A 318 31.04 4.47 0.55
N LYS A 319 30.65 5.25 -0.45
CA LYS A 319 31.21 6.59 -0.75
C LYS A 319 30.35 7.70 -0.17
N VAL A 320 29.04 7.66 -0.40
CA VAL A 320 28.11 8.77 -0.12
C VAL A 320 27.19 8.52 1.09
N GLY A 321 27.28 7.33 1.67
CA GLY A 321 26.44 6.91 2.79
C GLY A 321 27.10 7.07 4.15
N SER A 322 26.31 6.81 5.19
CA SER A 322 26.76 6.80 6.59
C SER A 322 26.91 5.35 7.08
N LEU A 323 27.94 5.08 7.88
CA LEU A 323 28.10 3.79 8.55
C LEU A 323 26.98 3.59 9.59
N VAL A 324 26.32 2.45 9.53
CA VAL A 324 25.24 2.03 10.44
C VAL A 324 25.62 0.69 11.04
N THR A 325 25.38 0.53 12.34
CA THR A 325 25.53 -0.75 13.05
C THR A 325 24.13 -1.29 13.35
N ASP A 326 23.85 -2.50 12.89
CA ASP A 326 22.59 -3.21 13.13
C ASP A 326 22.59 -3.83 14.54
N SER A 327 21.41 -4.25 14.98
CA SER A 327 21.17 -4.88 16.28
C SER A 327 21.98 -6.16 16.52
N ASP A 328 22.36 -6.87 15.46
CA ASP A 328 23.22 -8.07 15.51
C ASP A 328 24.72 -7.75 15.59
N GLY A 329 25.09 -6.46 15.58
CA GLY A 329 26.47 -5.98 15.58
C GLY A 329 27.12 -5.89 14.19
N SER A 330 26.44 -6.33 13.13
CA SER A 330 26.93 -6.15 11.76
C SER A 330 26.89 -4.67 11.38
N SER A 331 27.83 -4.24 10.54
CA SER A 331 27.90 -2.86 10.07
C SER A 331 27.82 -2.78 8.55
N PHE A 332 27.12 -1.77 8.05
CA PHE A 332 26.93 -1.52 6.63
C PHE A 332 26.79 -0.02 6.38
N TYR A 333 26.93 0.42 5.13
CA TYR A 333 26.70 1.81 4.76
C TYR A 333 25.28 2.01 4.26
N ARG A 334 24.62 3.07 4.74
CA ARG A 334 23.30 3.49 4.27
C ARG A 334 23.43 4.80 3.51
N GLY A 335 23.05 4.80 2.24
CA GLY A 335 23.03 5.99 1.39
C GLY A 335 21.95 7.00 1.80
N PRO A 336 21.92 8.17 1.14
CA PRO A 336 20.89 9.18 1.34
C PRO A 336 19.46 8.63 1.15
N GLY A 337 18.50 9.19 1.88
CA GLY A 337 17.10 8.77 1.83
C GLY A 337 16.28 9.62 0.87
N TYR A 338 15.56 9.01 -0.06
CA TYR A 338 14.65 9.72 -0.98
C TYR A 338 13.22 9.21 -0.87
N GLY A 339 12.27 10.12 -0.76
CA GLY A 339 10.87 9.76 -0.53
C GLY A 339 10.02 10.98 -0.18
N THR A 340 9.07 10.82 0.72
CA THR A 340 8.10 11.88 1.06
C THR A 340 7.84 11.96 2.56
N SER A 341 7.70 13.20 3.06
CA SER A 341 7.27 13.53 4.41
C SER A 341 5.76 13.45 4.61
N SER A 342 5.00 13.23 3.54
CA SER A 342 3.52 13.20 3.53
C SER A 342 3.05 11.94 2.80
N TYR A 343 3.44 10.77 3.33
CA TYR A 343 3.10 9.49 2.72
C TYR A 343 1.61 9.17 2.88
N ILE A 344 1.12 9.23 4.12
CA ILE A 344 -0.28 9.07 4.49
C ILE A 344 -0.54 9.81 5.82
N THR A 345 -1.68 10.50 5.93
CA THR A 345 -2.11 11.12 7.19
C THR A 345 -2.50 10.02 8.18
N HIS A 346 -2.34 10.26 9.48
CA HIS A 346 -2.75 9.29 10.49
C HIS A 346 -4.25 9.00 10.48
N ASP A 347 -5.09 9.98 10.14
CA ASP A 347 -6.53 9.75 10.01
C ASP A 347 -6.85 8.77 8.86
N ARG A 348 -6.16 8.90 7.72
CA ARG A 348 -6.33 7.96 6.59
C ARG A 348 -5.75 6.60 6.88
N LEU A 349 -4.62 6.54 7.60
CA LEU A 349 -4.06 5.29 8.07
C LEU A 349 -5.04 4.51 8.96
N LYS A 350 -5.87 5.20 9.75
CA LYS A 350 -6.87 4.61 10.65
C LYS A 350 -8.24 4.36 10.01
N SER A 351 -8.50 4.84 8.78
CA SER A 351 -9.86 4.83 8.22
C SER A 351 -10.25 3.54 7.47
N ARG A 352 -9.27 2.81 6.94
CA ARG A 352 -9.46 1.55 6.18
C ARG A 352 -8.74 0.39 6.88
N SER A 353 -8.53 -0.73 6.18
CA SER A 353 -7.83 -1.90 6.73
C SER A 353 -6.31 -1.82 6.58
N PHE A 354 -5.71 -0.62 6.64
CA PHE A 354 -4.24 -0.48 6.65
C PHE A 354 -3.63 -1.09 7.92
N ILE A 355 -4.28 -0.87 9.06
CA ILE A 355 -3.98 -1.52 10.33
C ILE A 355 -5.04 -2.60 10.57
N LYS A 356 -4.68 -3.89 10.45
CA LYS A 356 -5.58 -5.03 10.68
C LYS A 356 -4.85 -6.03 11.59
N GLY A 357 -5.51 -6.47 12.67
CA GLY A 357 -4.86 -7.36 13.65
C GLY A 357 -3.66 -6.73 14.38
N ASP A 358 -3.62 -5.39 14.46
CA ASP A 358 -2.49 -4.58 14.92
C ASP A 358 -1.22 -4.66 14.06
N ASP A 359 -1.38 -5.12 12.81
CA ASP A 359 -0.31 -5.21 11.82
C ASP A 359 -0.48 -4.19 10.71
N VAL A 360 0.65 -3.71 10.21
CA VAL A 360 0.77 -2.97 8.95
C VAL A 360 1.69 -3.74 8.00
N ILE A 361 1.33 -3.78 6.73
CA ILE A 361 2.06 -4.52 5.70
C ILE A 361 2.46 -3.57 4.56
N PHE A 362 3.76 -3.55 4.28
CA PHE A 362 4.34 -2.88 3.12
C PHE A 362 4.72 -3.91 2.06
N LEU A 363 4.30 -3.66 0.81
CA LEU A 363 4.71 -4.39 -0.38
C LEU A 363 5.80 -3.57 -1.07
N LEU A 364 6.94 -4.20 -1.34
CA LEU A 364 8.16 -3.51 -1.76
C LEU A 364 8.75 -4.16 -3.01
N SER A 365 9.24 -3.34 -3.94
CA SER A 365 10.03 -3.76 -5.09
C SER A 365 11.09 -2.72 -5.44
N LEU A 366 12.16 -3.16 -6.11
CA LEU A 366 13.15 -2.29 -6.74
C LEU A 366 13.54 -2.90 -8.09
N GLU A 367 13.08 -2.30 -9.19
CA GLU A 367 13.15 -2.90 -10.53
C GLU A 367 13.83 -1.98 -11.53
N GLY A 368 14.51 -2.55 -12.52
CA GLY A 368 14.99 -1.82 -13.68
C GLY A 368 13.86 -1.30 -14.54
N LEU A 369 13.94 -0.03 -14.95
CA LEU A 369 13.08 0.58 -15.95
C LEU A 369 13.46 0.20 -17.39
#